data_AF-A0A1M6S7N9-F1
#
_entry.id   AF-A0A1M6S7N9-F1
#
_cell.length_a   1.000
_cell.length_b   1.000
_cell.length_c   1.000
_cell.angle_alpha   90.00
_cell.angle_beta   90.00
_cell.angle_gamma   90.00
#
_symmetry.space_group_name_H-M   'P 1'
#
loop_
_entity.id
_entity.type
_entity.pdbx_description
1 polymer ?
#
loop_
_entity_poly.entity_id
_entity_poly.type
_entity_poly.pdbx_seq_one_letter_code
_entity_poly.pdbx_strand_id
1 'polypeptide(L)'
;MQKKVLSKSSQFKLGLTSYTKALRLIWANNLVRYLLIPVLLNIIVVVALVFSGMSIGDWINGIIERSVENMNGWIHAGMIAIKIILPIIFFALFIFIGGTIVNILMSPIYTFLSEKTETILTGKEFPFDMKQTIHDIWRAIRIAIRNTAKQLLLTVLCLLLNFIPVVGSVASIILIFIINAYYFGYGFMDYTYERWRLPPKESRQETHKLKFIAFTNGAIYSLPLYLFCGAFIASFIGGVSTVAATISQLTLKEHSN
;
A
#
# COMPACT_ATOMS: atom_id res chain seq x y z
N MET A 1 25.86 -20.49 -12.73
CA MET A 1 25.05 -20.03 -13.89
C MET A 1 24.74 -18.55 -13.73
N GLN A 2 25.30 -17.70 -14.59
CA GLN A 2 25.05 -16.25 -14.57
C GLN A 2 23.62 -15.98 -15.06
N LYS A 3 22.69 -15.66 -14.14
CA LYS A 3 21.37 -15.11 -14.50
C LYS A 3 21.61 -13.81 -15.29
N LYS A 4 21.31 -13.80 -16.59
CA LYS A 4 21.39 -12.59 -17.42
C LYS A 4 20.35 -11.60 -16.92
N VAL A 5 20.74 -10.71 -16.02
CA VAL A 5 19.86 -9.69 -15.45
C VAL A 5 19.35 -8.84 -16.62
N LEU A 6 18.02 -8.80 -16.80
CA LEU A 6 17.39 -7.99 -17.84
C LEU A 6 17.88 -6.55 -17.79
N SER A 7 18.02 -5.94 -18.97
CA SER A 7 18.33 -4.51 -19.08
C SER A 7 17.25 -3.67 -18.37
N LYS A 8 17.64 -2.46 -17.94
CA LYS A 8 16.77 -1.54 -17.19
C LYS A 8 15.47 -1.24 -17.96
N SER A 9 15.56 -1.03 -19.27
CA SER A 9 14.42 -0.77 -20.14
C SER A 9 13.49 -1.97 -20.27
N SER A 10 14.04 -3.18 -20.40
CA SER A 10 13.24 -4.41 -20.46
C SER A 10 12.51 -4.69 -19.14
N GLN A 11 13.14 -4.42 -17.99
CA GLN A 11 12.48 -4.51 -16.69
C GLN A 11 11.32 -3.53 -16.57
N PHE A 12 11.52 -2.27 -16.98
CA PHE A 12 10.47 -1.25 -16.96
C PHE A 12 9.28 -1.64 -17.85
N LYS A 13 9.57 -2.07 -19.08
CA LYS A 13 8.55 -2.55 -20.03
C LYS A 13 7.81 -3.78 -19.48
N LEU A 14 8.52 -4.74 -18.89
CA LEU A 14 7.91 -5.93 -18.30
C LEU A 14 7.00 -5.57 -17.13
N GLY A 15 7.43 -4.69 -16.22
CA GLY A 15 6.60 -4.25 -15.09
C GLY A 15 5.31 -3.59 -15.55
N LEU A 16 5.37 -2.69 -16.52
CA LEU A 16 4.19 -2.01 -17.06
C LEU A 16 3.27 -2.96 -17.85
N THR A 17 3.82 -3.82 -18.71
CA THR A 17 3.03 -4.79 -19.47
C THR A 17 2.46 -5.91 -18.59
N SER A 18 3.02 -6.13 -17.40
CA SER A 18 2.44 -7.10 -16.45
C SER A 18 1.12 -6.64 -15.87
N TYR A 19 0.84 -5.33 -15.80
CA TYR A 19 -0.49 -4.83 -15.39
C TYR A 19 -1.58 -5.16 -16.40
N THR A 20 -1.30 -5.02 -17.69
CA THR A 20 -2.29 -5.36 -18.73
C THR A 20 -2.55 -6.86 -18.76
N LYS A 21 -1.51 -7.69 -18.57
CA LYS A 21 -1.66 -9.13 -18.38
C LYS A 21 -2.43 -9.47 -17.09
N ALA A 22 -2.14 -8.78 -15.99
CA ALA A 22 -2.82 -8.99 -14.71
C ALA A 22 -4.31 -8.71 -14.81
N LEU A 23 -4.71 -7.59 -15.41
CA LEU A 23 -6.12 -7.27 -15.64
C LEU A 23 -6.78 -8.37 -16.47
N ARG A 24 -6.21 -8.77 -17.61
CA ARG A 24 -6.76 -9.86 -18.44
C ARG A 24 -6.94 -11.16 -17.66
N LEU A 25 -5.96 -11.55 -16.85
CA LEU A 25 -6.02 -12.76 -16.02
C LEU A 25 -7.11 -12.66 -14.94
N ILE A 26 -7.22 -11.50 -14.29
CA ILE A 26 -8.22 -11.24 -13.25
C ILE A 26 -9.63 -11.39 -13.81
N TRP A 27 -9.90 -10.80 -14.98
CA TRP A 27 -11.19 -10.87 -15.66
C TRP A 27 -11.49 -12.29 -16.15
N ALA A 28 -10.53 -12.95 -16.81
CA ALA A 28 -10.72 -14.29 -17.39
C ALA A 28 -10.99 -15.38 -16.33
N ASN A 29 -10.47 -15.21 -15.11
CA ASN A 29 -10.56 -16.22 -14.05
C ASN A 29 -11.51 -15.81 -12.89
N ASN A 30 -12.37 -14.81 -13.11
CA ASN A 30 -13.31 -14.31 -12.09
C ASN A 30 -12.65 -13.91 -10.76
N LEU A 31 -11.38 -13.48 -10.78
CA LEU A 31 -10.68 -13.01 -9.58
C LEU A 31 -11.18 -11.63 -9.13
N VAL A 32 -11.93 -10.93 -9.99
CA VAL A 32 -12.56 -9.63 -9.70
C VAL A 32 -13.33 -9.65 -8.37
N ARG A 33 -13.96 -10.78 -8.01
CA ARG A 33 -14.70 -10.92 -6.73
C ARG A 33 -13.84 -10.62 -5.49
N TYR A 34 -12.55 -10.96 -5.54
CA TYR A 34 -11.63 -10.70 -4.43
C TYR A 34 -11.17 -9.24 -4.39
N LEU A 35 -11.14 -8.58 -5.55
CA LEU A 35 -10.87 -7.15 -5.65
C LEU A 35 -12.06 -6.30 -5.19
N LEU A 36 -13.24 -6.88 -4.96
CA LEU A 36 -14.41 -6.19 -4.39
C LEU A 36 -14.44 -6.21 -2.85
N ILE A 37 -13.67 -7.08 -2.19
CA ILE A 37 -13.52 -7.11 -0.74
C ILE A 37 -13.15 -5.74 -0.14
N PRO A 38 -12.18 -4.97 -0.69
CA PRO A 38 -11.87 -3.65 -0.15
C PRO A 38 -13.03 -2.66 -0.31
N VAL A 39 -13.95 -2.84 -1.27
CA VAL A 39 -15.18 -2.01 -1.34
C VAL A 39 -15.97 -2.15 -0.04
N LEU A 40 -16.22 -3.39 0.38
CA LEU A 40 -17.00 -3.67 1.58
C LEU A 40 -16.31 -3.13 2.83
N LEU A 41 -15.00 -3.34 2.95
CA LEU A 41 -14.20 -2.79 4.05
C LEU A 41 -14.23 -1.26 4.06
N ASN A 42 -14.13 -0.62 2.90
CA ASN A 42 -14.19 0.84 2.78
C ASN A 42 -15.59 1.38 3.13
N ILE A 43 -16.66 0.70 2.75
CA ILE A 43 -18.03 1.05 3.17
C ILE A 43 -18.13 1.00 4.69
N ILE A 44 -17.62 -0.05 5.34
CA ILE A 44 -17.61 -0.17 6.80
C ILE A 44 -16.84 1.00 7.43
N VAL A 45 -15.67 1.35 6.89
CA VAL A 45 -14.88 2.50 7.35
C VAL A 45 -15.67 3.81 7.18
N VAL A 46 -16.31 4.05 6.04
CA VAL A 46 -17.12 5.27 5.81
C VAL A 46 -18.33 5.32 6.73
N VAL A 47 -19.00 4.20 6.97
CA VAL A 47 -20.11 4.13 7.93
C VAL A 47 -19.62 4.47 9.34
N ALA A 48 -18.49 3.88 9.77
CA ALA A 48 -17.87 4.19 11.05
C ALA A 48 -17.46 5.66 11.16
N LEU A 49 -16.97 6.27 10.07
CA LEU A 49 -16.66 7.71 10.00
C LEU A 49 -17.88 8.56 10.28
N VAL A 50 -19.00 8.26 9.61
CA VAL A 50 -20.24 9.03 9.72
C VAL A 50 -20.79 8.96 11.15
N PHE A 51 -20.89 7.76 11.74
CA PHE A 51 -21.37 7.59 13.11
C PHE A 51 -20.44 8.24 14.16
N SER A 52 -19.13 8.07 14.01
CA SER A 52 -18.15 8.67 14.92
C SER A 52 -18.14 10.20 14.79
N GLY A 53 -18.27 10.72 13.56
CA GLY A 53 -18.32 12.14 13.27
C GLY A 53 -19.56 12.83 13.85
N MET A 54 -20.73 12.20 13.76
CA MET A 54 -21.95 12.69 14.42
C MET A 54 -21.76 12.77 15.95
N SER A 55 -21.26 11.70 16.55
CA SER A 55 -21.01 11.63 18.00
C SER A 55 -20.03 12.71 18.48
N ILE A 56 -18.96 12.96 17.72
CA ILE A 56 -17.98 14.02 18.02
C ILE A 56 -18.60 15.40 17.82
N GLY A 57 -19.43 15.59 16.79
CA GLY A 57 -20.15 16.84 16.55
C GLY A 57 -21.06 17.20 17.72
N ASP A 58 -21.84 16.24 18.21
CA ASP A 58 -22.72 16.41 19.37
C ASP A 58 -21.92 16.71 20.64
N TRP A 59 -20.79 16.03 20.86
CA TRP A 59 -19.90 16.29 21.98
C TRP A 59 -19.30 17.70 21.94
N ILE A 60 -18.83 18.15 20.77
CA ILE A 60 -18.32 19.52 20.57
C ILE A 60 -19.42 20.55 20.82
N ASN A 61 -20.61 20.36 20.24
CA ASN A 61 -21.74 21.28 20.45
C ASN A 61 -22.13 21.35 21.92
N GLY A 62 -22.19 20.22 22.63
CA GLY A 62 -22.49 20.19 24.06
C GLY A 62 -21.46 20.92 24.93
N ILE A 63 -20.16 20.85 24.59
CA ILE A 63 -19.13 21.64 25.27
C ILE A 63 -19.33 23.12 24.99
N ILE A 64 -19.64 23.47 23.74
CA ILE A 64 -19.83 24.86 23.33
C ILE A 64 -21.01 25.48 24.05
N GLU A 65 -22.18 24.83 24.02
CA GLU A 65 -23.41 25.33 24.65
C GLU A 65 -23.26 25.54 26.16
N ARG A 66 -22.57 24.63 26.87
CA ARG A 66 -22.29 24.76 28.31
C ARG A 66 -21.34 25.90 28.67
N SER A 67 -20.54 26.35 27.71
CA SER A 67 -19.49 27.35 27.94
C SER A 67 -19.90 28.76 27.51
N VAL A 68 -21.06 28.92 26.86
CA VAL A 68 -21.53 30.20 26.29
C VAL A 68 -22.15 31.14 27.34
N GLU A 69 -22.52 30.66 28.52
CA GLU A 69 -22.97 31.52 29.63
C GLU A 69 -21.76 32.29 30.23
N ASN A 70 -21.56 33.54 29.78
CA ASN A 70 -20.62 34.57 30.29
C ASN A 70 -19.18 34.63 29.72
N MET A 71 -18.93 34.20 28.47
CA MET A 71 -17.58 34.27 27.88
C MET A 71 -17.24 35.55 27.09
N ASN A 72 -15.99 36.03 27.23
CA ASN A 72 -15.38 37.12 26.45
C ASN A 72 -15.39 36.80 24.95
N GLY A 73 -15.62 37.80 24.08
CA GLY A 73 -15.78 37.63 22.62
C GLY A 73 -14.62 36.90 21.92
N TRP A 74 -13.39 37.02 22.44
CA TRP A 74 -12.23 36.27 21.94
C TRP A 74 -12.33 34.76 22.17
N ILE A 75 -12.91 34.34 23.30
CA ILE A 75 -13.09 32.92 23.62
C ILE A 75 -14.18 32.33 22.72
N HIS A 76 -15.25 33.08 22.47
CA HIS A 76 -16.31 32.68 21.56
C HIS A 76 -15.79 32.47 20.13
N ALA A 77 -14.95 33.39 19.63
CA ALA A 77 -14.29 33.24 18.34
C ALA A 77 -13.39 31.99 18.27
N GLY A 78 -12.63 31.71 19.33
CA GLY A 78 -11.80 30.50 19.43
C GLY A 78 -12.62 29.20 19.41
N MET A 79 -13.77 29.17 20.08
CA MET A 79 -14.66 28.01 20.08
C MET A 79 -15.33 27.77 18.72
N ILE A 80 -15.70 28.82 17.99
CA ILE A 80 -16.19 28.72 16.61
C ILE A 80 -15.08 28.15 15.70
N ALA A 81 -13.84 28.59 15.86
CA ALA A 81 -12.72 28.04 15.12
C ALA A 81 -12.52 26.54 15.41
N ILE A 82 -12.60 26.12 16.68
CA ILE A 82 -12.54 24.70 17.06
C ILE A 82 -13.68 23.90 16.42
N LYS A 83 -14.90 24.44 16.41
CA LYS A 83 -16.07 23.80 15.77
C LYS A 83 -15.87 23.50 14.29
N ILE A 84 -15.07 24.31 13.59
CA ILE A 84 -14.78 24.13 12.15
C ILE A 84 -13.54 23.24 11.95
N ILE A 85 -12.47 23.53 12.68
CA ILE A 85 -11.16 22.89 12.47
C ILE A 85 -11.17 21.43 12.95
N LEU A 86 -11.79 21.14 14.10
CA LEU A 86 -11.72 19.83 14.72
C LEU A 86 -12.40 18.74 13.86
N PRO A 87 -13.60 18.95 13.27
CA PRO A 87 -14.18 18.00 12.32
C PRO A 87 -13.34 17.78 11.07
N ILE A 88 -12.67 18.82 10.54
CA ILE A 88 -11.79 18.70 9.36
C ILE A 88 -10.58 17.81 9.69
N ILE A 89 -9.93 18.06 10.83
CA ILE A 89 -8.80 17.24 11.29
C ILE A 89 -9.26 15.79 11.55
N PHE A 90 -10.40 15.61 12.23
CA PHE A 90 -10.97 14.30 12.49
C PHE A 90 -11.22 13.54 11.19
N PHE A 91 -11.88 14.18 10.21
CA PHE A 91 -12.16 13.59 8.92
C PHE A 91 -10.88 13.18 8.17
N ALA A 92 -9.86 14.05 8.14
CA ALA A 92 -8.58 13.76 7.49
C ALA A 92 -7.86 12.57 8.16
N LEU A 93 -7.76 12.57 9.50
CA LEU A 93 -7.15 11.47 10.25
C LEU A 93 -7.90 10.16 10.05
N PHE A 94 -9.23 10.20 10.05
CA PHE A 94 -10.06 9.03 9.92
C PHE A 94 -9.92 8.40 8.53
N ILE A 95 -9.94 9.18 7.44
CA ILE A 95 -9.69 8.66 6.09
C ILE A 95 -8.30 8.03 6.00
N PHE A 96 -7.29 8.70 6.55
CA PHE A 96 -5.91 8.21 6.52
C PHE A 96 -5.75 6.89 7.27
N ILE A 97 -6.24 6.83 8.51
CA ILE A 97 -6.17 5.63 9.36
C ILE A 97 -7.05 4.52 8.78
N GLY A 98 -8.29 4.84 8.43
CA GLY A 98 -9.26 3.89 7.90
C GLY A 98 -8.78 3.23 6.61
N GLY A 99 -8.29 4.01 5.65
CA GLY A 99 -7.72 3.46 4.42
C GLY A 99 -6.45 2.62 4.68
N THR A 100 -5.64 2.99 5.67
CA THR A 100 -4.48 2.18 6.08
C THR A 100 -4.91 0.84 6.67
N ILE A 101 -5.94 0.83 7.53
CA ILE A 101 -6.52 -0.39 8.10
C ILE A 101 -7.02 -1.32 6.99
N VAL A 102 -7.76 -0.80 5.99
CA VAL A 102 -8.22 -1.62 4.86
C VAL A 102 -7.06 -2.24 4.10
N ASN A 103 -5.99 -1.49 3.84
CA ASN A 103 -4.80 -2.03 3.17
C ASN A 103 -4.12 -3.15 3.97
N ILE A 104 -4.08 -3.04 5.30
CA ILE A 104 -3.55 -4.09 6.18
C ILE A 104 -4.44 -5.34 6.12
N LEU A 105 -5.75 -5.16 6.24
CA LEU A 105 -6.73 -6.25 6.17
C LEU A 105 -6.73 -6.96 4.81
N MET A 106 -6.32 -6.28 3.75
CA MET A 106 -6.18 -6.85 2.42
C MET A 106 -4.91 -7.69 2.22
N SER A 107 -3.91 -7.61 3.10
CA SER A 107 -2.65 -8.36 2.94
C SER A 107 -2.83 -9.89 2.80
N PRO A 108 -3.70 -10.57 3.59
CA PRO A 108 -4.01 -11.98 3.38
C PRO A 108 -4.66 -12.25 2.02
N ILE A 109 -5.54 -11.35 1.56
CA ILE A 109 -6.19 -11.45 0.24
C ILE A 109 -5.17 -11.29 -0.89
N TYR A 110 -4.19 -10.40 -0.73
CA TYR A 110 -3.08 -10.25 -1.68
C TYR A 110 -2.23 -11.53 -1.75
N THR A 111 -1.90 -12.13 -0.61
CA THR A 111 -1.20 -13.42 -0.56
C THR A 111 -1.96 -14.50 -1.33
N PHE A 112 -3.27 -14.61 -1.08
CA PHE A 112 -4.16 -15.54 -1.77
C PHE A 112 -4.26 -15.27 -3.28
N LEU A 113 -4.36 -13.99 -3.69
CA LEU A 113 -4.38 -13.60 -5.10
C LEU A 113 -3.07 -13.98 -5.81
N SER A 114 -1.93 -13.79 -5.15
CA SER A 114 -0.64 -14.21 -5.69
C SER A 114 -0.59 -15.73 -5.88
N GLU A 115 -1.07 -16.50 -4.90
CA GLU A 115 -1.13 -17.96 -4.97
C GLU A 115 -2.03 -18.43 -6.12
N LYS A 116 -3.27 -17.95 -6.17
CA LYS A 116 -4.20 -18.29 -7.26
C LYS A 116 -3.65 -17.93 -8.62
N THR A 117 -2.95 -16.80 -8.74
CA THR A 117 -2.30 -16.40 -10.00
C THR A 117 -1.24 -17.42 -10.41
N GLU A 118 -0.37 -17.88 -9.50
CA GLU A 118 0.64 -18.88 -9.83
C GLU A 118 0.01 -20.24 -10.15
N THR A 119 -1.02 -20.66 -9.43
CA THR A 119 -1.73 -21.92 -9.73
C THR A 119 -2.40 -21.87 -11.10
N ILE A 120 -3.06 -20.76 -11.47
CA ILE A 120 -3.68 -20.59 -12.80
C ILE A 120 -2.64 -20.67 -13.92
N LEU A 121 -1.46 -20.08 -13.72
CA LEU A 121 -0.43 -19.99 -14.76
C LEU A 121 0.44 -21.25 -14.87
N THR A 122 0.67 -21.96 -13.76
CA THR A 122 1.63 -23.07 -13.71
C THR A 122 0.98 -24.43 -13.49
N GLY A 123 -0.29 -24.49 -13.12
CA GLY A 123 -0.99 -25.72 -12.73
C GLY A 123 -0.51 -26.31 -11.40
N LYS A 124 0.38 -25.64 -10.65
CA LYS A 124 0.88 -26.14 -9.37
C LYS A 124 -0.09 -25.82 -8.24
N GLU A 125 -0.46 -26.85 -7.49
CA GLU A 125 -1.19 -26.70 -6.23
C GLU A 125 -0.23 -26.57 -5.04
N PHE A 126 -0.60 -25.75 -4.08
CA PHE A 126 0.16 -25.50 -2.86
C PHE A 126 -0.57 -26.15 -1.68
N PRO A 127 -0.03 -27.22 -1.06
CA PRO A 127 -0.67 -27.85 0.09
C PRO A 127 -0.62 -26.90 1.30
N PHE A 128 -1.74 -26.78 2.01
CA PHE A 128 -1.84 -25.96 3.21
C PHE A 128 -1.18 -26.65 4.41
N ASP A 129 -0.22 -25.99 5.05
CA ASP A 129 0.43 -26.43 6.28
C ASP A 129 0.41 -25.30 7.32
N MET A 130 -0.46 -25.44 8.32
CA MET A 130 -0.69 -24.41 9.35
C MET A 130 0.58 -24.06 10.14
N LYS A 131 1.44 -25.04 10.44
CA LYS A 131 2.67 -24.80 11.23
C LYS A 131 3.67 -24.00 10.42
N GLN A 132 3.78 -24.33 9.13
CA GLN A 132 4.59 -23.59 8.18
C GLN A 132 4.05 -22.17 7.96
N THR A 133 2.72 -22.01 7.83
CA THR A 133 2.08 -20.70 7.65
C THR A 133 2.39 -19.73 8.79
N ILE A 134 2.33 -20.18 10.06
CA ILE A 134 2.66 -19.31 11.20
C ILE A 134 4.12 -18.85 11.16
N HIS A 135 5.05 -19.74 10.81
CA HIS A 135 6.46 -19.39 10.66
C HIS A 135 6.68 -18.36 9.55
N ASP A 136 5.99 -18.54 8.43
CA ASP A 136 6.07 -17.65 7.27
C ASP A 136 5.49 -16.26 7.60
N ILE A 137 4.39 -16.18 8.35
CA ILE A 137 3.82 -14.91 8.84
C ILE A 137 4.83 -14.15 9.72
N TRP A 138 5.44 -14.81 10.70
CA TRP A 138 6.44 -14.16 11.57
C TRP A 138 7.66 -13.67 10.79
N ARG A 139 8.02 -14.41 9.75
CA ARG A 139 9.09 -14.04 8.85
C ARG A 139 8.71 -12.83 7.97
N ALA A 140 7.51 -12.83 7.40
CA ALA A 140 6.93 -11.72 6.64
C ALA A 140 6.91 -10.42 7.45
N ILE A 141 6.42 -10.49 8.70
CA ILE A 141 6.37 -9.35 9.63
C ILE A 141 7.76 -8.75 9.85
N ARG A 142 8.79 -9.58 10.05
CA ARG A 142 10.17 -9.09 10.23
C ARG A 142 10.72 -8.38 8.98
N ILE A 143 10.40 -8.89 7.78
CA ILE A 143 10.79 -8.24 6.52
C ILE A 143 10.05 -6.91 6.36
N ALA A 144 8.74 -6.91 6.58
CA ALA A 144 7.89 -5.73 6.50
C ALA A 144 8.39 -4.63 7.45
N ILE A 145 8.58 -4.92 8.74
CA ILE A 145 9.08 -3.96 9.73
C ILE A 145 10.42 -3.38 9.30
N ARG A 146 11.35 -4.21 8.82
CA ARG A 146 12.67 -3.75 8.36
C ARG A 146 12.55 -2.82 7.15
N ASN A 147 11.68 -3.16 6.20
CA ASN A 147 11.46 -2.36 5.00
C ASN A 147 10.79 -1.03 5.35
N THR A 148 9.75 -1.05 6.18
CA THR A 148 9.09 0.15 6.69
C THR A 148 10.05 1.04 7.46
N ALA A 149 10.91 0.48 8.32
CA ALA A 149 11.92 1.25 9.06
C ALA A 149 12.93 1.93 8.11
N LYS A 150 13.40 1.23 7.08
CA LYS A 150 14.29 1.81 6.06
C LYS A 150 13.59 2.84 5.19
N GLN A 151 12.37 2.57 4.76
CA GLN A 151 11.55 3.49 3.99
C GLN A 151 11.32 4.78 4.78
N LEU A 152 10.97 4.67 6.06
CA LEU A 152 10.78 5.81 6.96
C LEU A 152 12.08 6.58 7.16
N LEU A 153 13.20 5.90 7.45
CA LEU A 153 14.51 6.55 7.60
C LEU A 153 14.90 7.33 6.35
N LEU A 154 14.79 6.71 5.16
CA LEU A 154 15.10 7.38 3.89
C LEU A 154 14.14 8.54 3.60
N THR A 155 12.87 8.42 3.97
CA THR A 155 11.88 9.50 3.85
C THR A 155 12.28 10.68 4.73
N VAL A 156 12.63 10.44 5.99
CA VAL A 156 13.11 11.48 6.92
C VAL A 156 14.36 12.16 6.37
N LEU A 157 15.32 11.41 5.84
CA LEU A 157 16.51 11.98 5.21
C LEU A 157 16.17 12.85 3.99
N CYS A 158 15.19 12.46 3.18
CA CYS A 158 14.71 13.28 2.06
C CYS A 158 13.99 14.55 2.53
N LEU A 159 13.35 14.55 3.70
CA LEU A 159 12.72 15.75 4.26
C LEU A 159 13.76 16.81 4.62
N LEU A 160 14.99 16.43 4.99
CA LEU A 160 16.09 17.36 5.23
C LEU A 160 16.46 18.16 3.97
N LEU A 161 16.13 17.70 2.76
CA LEU A 161 16.37 18.49 1.55
C LEU A 161 15.54 19.77 1.53
N ASN A 162 14.42 19.85 2.27
CA ASN A 162 13.59 21.05 2.33
C ASN A 162 14.28 22.27 2.97
N PHE A 163 15.47 22.11 3.56
CA PHE A 163 16.30 23.26 3.98
C PHE A 163 16.78 24.12 2.80
N ILE A 164 16.78 23.59 1.56
CA ILE A 164 17.06 24.35 0.35
C ILE A 164 15.72 24.74 -0.30
N PRO A 165 15.34 26.03 -0.30
CA PRO A 165 14.05 26.46 -0.85
C PRO A 165 13.90 26.07 -2.32
N VAL A 166 12.68 25.69 -2.72
CA VAL A 166 12.29 25.30 -4.09
C VAL A 166 12.99 24.03 -4.59
N VAL A 167 14.30 24.06 -4.83
CA VAL A 167 15.07 22.94 -5.38
C VAL A 167 15.04 21.73 -4.43
N GLY A 168 15.24 21.99 -3.14
CA GLY A 168 15.20 20.95 -2.12
C GLY A 168 13.83 20.32 -1.95
N SER A 169 12.77 21.13 -2.02
CA SER A 169 11.38 20.63 -1.94
C SER A 169 11.00 19.78 -3.16
N VAL A 170 11.35 20.22 -4.37
CA VAL A 170 11.11 19.44 -5.59
C VAL A 170 11.88 18.11 -5.54
N ALA A 171 13.16 18.15 -5.14
CA ALA A 171 13.97 16.95 -4.98
C ALA A 171 13.39 15.99 -3.92
N SER A 172 12.94 16.52 -2.77
CA SER A 172 12.33 15.75 -1.70
C SER A 172 11.09 15.00 -2.17
N ILE A 173 10.16 15.67 -2.86
CA ILE A 173 8.93 15.08 -3.37
C ILE A 173 9.22 13.93 -4.34
N ILE A 174 10.12 14.15 -5.30
CA ILE A 174 10.49 13.14 -6.31
C ILE A 174 11.17 11.93 -5.65
N LEU A 175 12.11 12.16 -4.74
CA LEU A 175 12.83 11.07 -4.06
C LEU A 175 11.90 10.26 -3.15
N ILE A 176 11.02 10.91 -2.39
CA ILE A 176 10.04 10.23 -1.55
C ILE A 176 9.12 9.37 -2.41
N PHE A 177 8.66 9.88 -3.55
CA PHE A 177 7.87 9.08 -4.49
C PHE A 177 8.64 7.85 -4.98
N ILE A 178 9.91 8.01 -5.38
CA ILE A 178 10.74 6.90 -5.85
C ILE A 178 10.96 5.84 -4.76
N ILE A 179 11.25 6.28 -3.53
CA ILE A 179 11.44 5.41 -2.37
C ILE A 179 10.14 4.63 -2.09
N ASN A 180 9.00 5.31 -2.03
CA ASN A 180 7.70 4.70 -1.80
C ASN A 180 7.37 3.69 -2.89
N ALA A 181 7.50 4.08 -4.17
CA ALA A 181 7.26 3.20 -5.31
C ALA A 181 8.14 1.94 -5.25
N TYR A 182 9.42 2.06 -4.89
CA TYR A 182 10.29 0.90 -4.73
C TYR A 182 9.85 -0.03 -3.59
N TYR A 183 9.58 0.49 -2.39
CA TYR A 183 9.25 -0.34 -1.22
C TYR A 183 7.84 -0.93 -1.28
N PHE A 184 6.85 -0.21 -1.84
CA PHE A 184 5.54 -0.81 -2.09
C PHE A 184 5.63 -1.94 -3.13
N GLY A 185 6.36 -1.71 -4.22
CA GLY A 185 6.60 -2.74 -5.23
C GLY A 185 7.34 -3.95 -4.68
N TYR A 186 8.34 -3.72 -3.83
CA TYR A 186 9.01 -4.78 -3.07
C TYR A 186 7.98 -5.62 -2.31
N GLY A 187 7.08 -4.99 -1.56
CA GLY A 187 6.04 -5.69 -0.78
C GLY A 187 5.18 -6.61 -1.64
N PHE A 188 4.72 -6.13 -2.81
CA PHE A 188 3.93 -6.97 -3.72
C PHE A 188 4.71 -8.13 -4.34
N MET A 189 5.99 -7.94 -4.61
CA MET A 189 6.87 -9.01 -5.08
C MET A 189 7.16 -10.04 -3.99
N ASP A 190 7.16 -9.62 -2.73
CA ASP A 190 7.47 -10.49 -1.59
C ASP A 190 6.42 -11.58 -1.41
N TYR A 191 5.14 -11.34 -1.72
CA TYR A 191 4.09 -12.39 -1.69
C TYR A 191 4.47 -13.63 -2.53
N THR A 192 5.09 -13.43 -3.70
CA THR A 192 5.58 -14.54 -4.53
C THR A 192 6.86 -15.16 -3.96
N TYR A 193 7.78 -14.34 -3.43
CA TYR A 193 9.04 -14.83 -2.86
C TYR A 193 8.85 -15.62 -1.57
N GLU A 194 7.89 -15.23 -0.74
CA GLU A 194 7.45 -15.96 0.44
C GLU A 194 6.93 -17.33 0.05
N ARG A 195 6.09 -17.42 -1.00
CA ARG A 195 5.61 -18.69 -1.54
C ARG A 195 6.75 -19.57 -2.07
N TRP A 196 7.74 -18.97 -2.74
CA TRP A 196 8.96 -19.69 -3.16
C TRP A 196 9.93 -19.95 -2.01
N ARG A 197 9.59 -19.56 -0.77
CA ARG A 197 10.36 -19.74 0.46
C ARG A 197 11.76 -19.13 0.41
N LEU A 198 12.03 -18.17 -0.49
CA LEU A 198 13.35 -17.56 -0.68
C LEU A 198 13.81 -16.83 0.57
N PRO A 199 14.93 -17.19 1.23
CA PRO A 199 15.40 -16.53 2.46
C PRO A 199 15.37 -14.99 2.39
N PRO A 200 15.18 -14.25 3.51
CA PRO A 200 15.06 -12.78 3.48
C PRO A 200 16.23 -12.07 2.79
N LYS A 201 17.44 -12.63 2.89
CA LYS A 201 18.64 -12.14 2.21
C LYS A 201 18.53 -12.30 0.70
N GLU A 202 18.00 -13.43 0.24
CA GLU A 202 17.81 -13.75 -1.18
C GLU A 202 16.65 -12.97 -1.79
N SER A 203 15.48 -12.89 -1.13
CA SER A 203 14.35 -12.04 -1.55
C SER A 203 14.82 -10.60 -1.81
N ARG A 204 15.64 -10.06 -0.89
CA ARG A 204 16.23 -8.73 -1.07
C ARG A 204 17.17 -8.66 -2.27
N GLN A 205 18.05 -9.63 -2.44
CA GLN A 205 19.00 -9.65 -3.57
C GLN A 205 18.28 -9.76 -4.91
N GLU A 206 17.27 -10.62 -5.01
CA GLU A 206 16.45 -10.78 -6.20
C GLU A 206 15.63 -9.51 -6.48
N THR A 207 15.05 -8.89 -5.45
CA THR A 207 14.35 -7.61 -5.63
C THR A 207 15.29 -6.49 -6.09
N HIS A 208 16.52 -6.43 -5.58
CA HIS A 208 17.51 -5.46 -6.05
C HIS A 208 17.91 -5.70 -7.51
N LYS A 209 17.98 -6.95 -7.98
CA LYS A 209 18.20 -7.28 -9.40
C LYS A 209 17.03 -6.83 -10.26
N LEU A 210 15.81 -6.89 -9.72
CA LEU A 210 14.54 -6.53 -10.37
C LEU A 210 13.98 -5.17 -9.93
N LYS A 211 14.85 -4.25 -9.49
CA LYS A 211 14.45 -2.99 -8.86
C LYS A 211 13.57 -2.09 -9.73
N PHE A 212 13.67 -2.19 -11.06
CA PHE A 212 12.82 -1.41 -11.96
C PHE A 212 11.43 -2.03 -12.12
N ILE A 213 11.29 -3.36 -11.98
CA ILE A 213 9.98 -4.01 -11.86
C ILE A 213 9.34 -3.62 -10.53
N ALA A 214 10.10 -3.68 -9.42
CA ALA A 214 9.62 -3.21 -8.13
C ALA A 214 9.14 -1.75 -8.21
N PHE A 215 9.99 -0.85 -8.71
CA PHE A 215 9.64 0.56 -8.88
C PHE A 215 8.38 0.77 -9.73
N THR A 216 8.30 0.18 -10.94
CA THR A 216 7.12 0.36 -11.80
C THR A 216 5.85 -0.21 -11.18
N ASN A 217 5.96 -1.38 -10.54
CA ASN A 217 4.83 -2.00 -9.88
C ASN A 217 4.32 -1.17 -8.71
N GLY A 218 5.21 -0.71 -7.84
CA GLY A 218 4.80 0.12 -6.71
C GLY A 218 4.47 1.56 -7.08
N ALA A 219 4.99 2.10 -8.20
CA ALA A 219 4.63 3.43 -8.68
C ALA A 219 3.14 3.52 -9.07
N ILE A 220 2.62 2.49 -9.75
CA ILE A 220 1.20 2.43 -10.11
C ILE A 220 0.32 2.33 -8.86
N TYR A 221 0.77 1.59 -7.85
CA TYR A 221 0.09 1.51 -6.56
C TYR A 221 0.17 2.80 -5.72
N SER A 222 1.32 3.49 -5.74
CA SER A 222 1.57 4.63 -4.86
C SER A 222 0.97 5.93 -5.38
N LEU A 223 0.80 6.10 -6.69
CA LEU A 223 0.23 7.30 -7.30
C LEU A 223 -1.14 7.72 -6.70
N PRO A 224 -2.13 6.81 -6.55
CA PRO A 224 -3.39 7.14 -5.92
C PRO A 224 -3.25 7.65 -4.50
N LEU A 225 -2.25 7.21 -3.72
CA LEU A 225 -2.08 7.61 -2.31
C LEU A 225 -1.87 9.12 -2.12
N TYR A 226 -1.50 9.85 -3.18
CA TYR A 226 -1.35 11.30 -3.16
C TYR A 226 -2.69 12.04 -3.38
N LEU A 227 -3.77 11.32 -3.67
CA LEU A 227 -5.13 11.85 -3.77
C LEU A 227 -5.82 11.79 -2.39
N PHE A 228 -6.79 12.67 -2.17
CA PHE A 228 -7.51 12.79 -0.90
C PHE A 228 -8.17 11.49 -0.41
N CYS A 229 -8.79 10.73 -1.32
CA CYS A 229 -9.36 9.40 -1.06
C CYS A 229 -8.45 8.27 -1.57
N GLY A 230 -7.16 8.56 -1.69
CA GLY A 230 -6.17 7.74 -2.35
C GLY A 230 -5.99 6.34 -1.76
N ALA A 231 -6.04 6.26 -0.43
CA ALA A 231 -5.89 4.99 0.29
C ALA A 231 -6.98 3.98 -0.08
N PHE A 232 -8.21 4.44 -0.33
CA PHE A 232 -9.32 3.59 -0.75
C PHE A 232 -9.11 3.01 -2.14
N ILE A 233 -8.63 3.84 -3.08
CA ILE A 233 -8.33 3.44 -4.46
C ILE A 233 -7.13 2.48 -4.48
N ALA A 234 -6.11 2.78 -3.66
CA ALA A 234 -4.90 1.97 -3.54
C ALA A 234 -5.20 0.53 -3.11
N SER A 235 -6.21 0.29 -2.26
CA SER A 235 -6.61 -1.08 -1.88
C SER A 235 -7.05 -1.96 -3.06
N PHE A 236 -7.70 -1.37 -4.07
CA PHE A 236 -8.04 -2.10 -5.30
C PHE A 236 -6.82 -2.37 -6.15
N ILE A 237 -6.01 -1.33 -6.34
CA ILE A 237 -4.81 -1.40 -7.15
C ILE A 237 -3.83 -2.38 -6.54
N GLY A 238 -3.73 -2.49 -5.22
CA GLY A 238 -2.89 -3.47 -4.53
C GLY A 238 -3.16 -4.91 -4.97
N GLY A 239 -4.42 -5.27 -5.20
CA GLY A 239 -4.79 -6.57 -5.76
C GLY A 239 -4.21 -6.77 -7.17
N VAL A 240 -4.38 -5.78 -8.05
CA VAL A 240 -3.82 -5.80 -9.41
C VAL A 240 -2.29 -5.82 -9.39
N SER A 241 -1.65 -5.02 -8.53
CA SER A 241 -0.20 -4.95 -8.33
C SER A 241 0.38 -6.27 -7.84
N THR A 242 -0.38 -7.04 -7.06
CA THR A 242 0.04 -8.35 -6.57
C THR A 242 0.03 -9.39 -7.70
N VAL A 243 -1.04 -9.40 -8.50
CA VAL A 243 -1.15 -10.26 -9.68
C VAL A 243 -0.07 -9.90 -10.72
N ALA A 244 0.14 -8.60 -10.96
CA ALA A 244 1.15 -8.10 -11.89
C ALA A 244 2.58 -8.46 -11.44
N ALA A 245 2.90 -8.29 -10.15
CA ALA A 245 4.16 -8.73 -9.58
C ALA A 245 4.39 -10.23 -9.81
N THR A 246 3.39 -11.05 -9.50
CA THR A 246 3.45 -12.51 -9.65
C THR A 246 3.71 -12.91 -11.10
N ILE A 247 2.96 -12.35 -12.06
CA ILE A 247 3.15 -12.58 -13.50
C ILE A 247 4.57 -12.20 -13.93
N SER A 248 5.06 -11.03 -13.50
CA SER A 248 6.39 -10.56 -13.88
C SER A 248 7.49 -11.50 -13.36
N GLN A 249 7.38 -11.99 -12.12
CA GLN A 249 8.35 -12.90 -11.52
C GLN A 249 8.32 -14.28 -12.18
N LEU A 250 7.14 -14.82 -12.49
CA LEU A 250 6.98 -16.10 -13.18
C LEU A 250 7.54 -16.05 -14.60
N THR A 251 7.25 -14.99 -15.34
CA THR A 251 7.80 -14.78 -16.70
C THR A 251 9.34 -14.88 -16.68
N LEU A 252 9.99 -14.33 -15.65
CA LEU A 252 11.45 -14.37 -15.53
C LEU A 252 11.99 -15.73 -15.09
N LYS A 253 11.23 -16.46 -14.29
CA LYS A 253 11.59 -17.81 -13.83
C LYS A 253 11.57 -18.79 -15.00
N GLU A 254 10.59 -18.69 -15.89
CA GLU A 254 10.49 -19.52 -17.10
C GLU A 254 11.65 -19.28 -18.07
N HIS A 255 12.05 -18.03 -18.29
CA HIS A 255 13.17 -17.69 -19.19
C HIS A 255 14.55 -18.03 -18.61
N SER A 256 14.62 -18.47 -17.35
CA SER A 256 15.87 -18.84 -16.67
C SER A 256 16.10 -20.35 -16.62
N ASN A 257 15.10 -21.14 -17.03
CA ASN A 257 15.18 -22.61 -17.18
C ASN A 257 15.36 -22.96 -18.65
#